data_AF-A0A179UIT0-F1
#
_entry.id   AF-A0A179UIT0-F1
#
_cell.length_a   1.000
_cell.length_b   1.000
_cell.length_c   1.000
_cell.angle_alpha   90.00
_cell.angle_beta   90.00
_cell.angle_gamma   90.00
#
_symmetry.space_group_name_H-M   'P 1'
#
loop_
_entity.id
_entity.type
_entity.pdbx_description
1 polymer ?
#
loop_
_entity_poly.entity_id
_entity_poly.type
_entity_poly.pdbx_seq_one_letter_code
_entity_poly.pdbx_strand_id
1 'polypeptide(L)'
;HLESSELMSVLESRVYWPSMAENIQMYAHECSNCQIVKEVKKELEYEKMIEKIMTKFLHNEIYINYEILYEILTDNSVNLIEEVVRHFMSQLQTRYCRTISYHLQINRKMKHLNEILSNMLMKYL
;
A
#
# COMPACT_ATOMS: atom_id res chain seq x y z
N HIS A 1 -9.58 -11.62 18.57
CA HIS A 1 -9.27 -10.60 19.59
C HIS A 1 -9.89 -9.30 19.12
N LEU A 2 -10.81 -8.77 19.93
CA LEU A 2 -11.51 -7.51 19.68
C LEU A 2 -10.56 -6.34 19.97
N GLU A 3 -10.77 -5.21 19.32
CA GLU A 3 -10.05 -3.98 19.69
C GLU A 3 -10.45 -3.53 21.10
N SER A 4 -9.59 -2.75 21.76
CA SER A 4 -9.88 -2.25 23.12
C SER A 4 -11.18 -1.45 23.18
N SER A 5 -11.50 -0.70 22.13
CA SER A 5 -12.76 0.03 21.97
C SER A 5 -13.99 -0.89 21.87
N GLU A 6 -13.88 -1.99 21.13
CA GLU A 6 -14.95 -2.99 20.98
C GLU A 6 -15.12 -3.84 22.25
N LEU A 7 -14.01 -4.15 22.94
CA LEU A 7 -14.04 -4.80 24.25
C LEU A 7 -14.72 -3.92 25.28
N MET A 8 -14.41 -2.62 25.29
CA MET A 8 -15.09 -1.64 26.16
C MET A 8 -16.60 -1.62 25.88
N SER A 9 -17.03 -1.50 24.63
CA SER A 9 -18.47 -1.42 24.31
C SER A 9 -19.24 -2.69 24.69
N VAL A 10 -18.63 -3.86 24.52
CA VAL A 10 -19.23 -5.14 24.94
C VAL A 10 -19.30 -5.24 26.46
N LEU A 11 -18.25 -4.83 27.18
CA LEU A 11 -18.18 -4.94 28.63
C LEU A 11 -19.06 -3.90 29.34
N GLU A 12 -19.09 -2.66 28.87
CA GLU A 12 -19.95 -1.59 29.38
C GLU A 12 -21.44 -1.97 29.35
N SER A 13 -21.85 -2.82 28.39
CA SER A 13 -23.23 -3.32 28.32
C SER A 13 -23.60 -4.34 29.40
N ARG A 14 -22.62 -4.84 30.19
CA ARG A 14 -22.80 -5.96 31.12
C ARG A 14 -22.26 -5.71 32.51
N VAL A 15 -21.13 -5.01 32.62
CA VAL A 15 -20.38 -4.85 33.87
C VAL A 15 -19.66 -3.50 33.87
N TYR A 16 -19.48 -2.91 35.06
CA TYR A 16 -18.68 -1.70 35.25
C TYR A 16 -17.85 -1.81 36.54
N TRP A 17 -16.61 -1.31 36.50
CA TRP A 17 -15.78 -1.13 37.69
C TRP A 17 -14.88 0.12 37.56
N PRO A 18 -14.39 0.68 38.69
CA PRO A 18 -13.43 1.79 38.66
C PRO A 18 -12.15 1.38 37.92
N SER A 19 -11.60 2.24 37.06
CA SER A 19 -10.41 1.96 36.24
C SER A 19 -10.56 0.85 35.18
N MET A 20 -11.79 0.47 34.82
CA MET A 20 -12.07 -0.51 33.75
C MET A 20 -11.37 -0.18 32.43
N ALA A 21 -11.39 1.08 32.00
CA ALA A 21 -10.74 1.52 30.78
C ALA A 21 -9.22 1.31 30.82
N GLU A 22 -8.57 1.64 31.95
CA GLU A 22 -7.13 1.50 32.15
C GLU A 22 -6.73 0.01 32.14
N ASN A 23 -7.50 -0.85 32.81
CA ASN A 23 -7.23 -2.29 32.84
C ASN A 23 -7.38 -2.94 31.47
N ILE A 24 -8.40 -2.55 30.69
CA ILE A 24 -8.63 -3.08 29.35
C ILE A 24 -7.55 -2.62 28.38
N GLN A 25 -7.08 -1.37 28.50
CA GLN A 25 -5.93 -0.88 27.74
C GLN A 25 -4.66 -1.67 28.10
N MET A 26 -4.36 -1.82 29.39
CA MET A 26 -3.21 -2.59 29.86
C MET A 26 -3.24 -4.03 29.33
N TYR A 27 -4.38 -4.72 29.44
CA TYR A 27 -4.58 -6.06 28.89
C TYR A 27 -4.38 -6.10 27.37
N ALA A 28 -4.94 -5.15 26.62
CA ALA A 28 -4.77 -5.06 25.18
C ALA A 28 -3.31 -4.75 24.78
N HIS A 29 -2.53 -4.12 25.66
CA HIS A 29 -1.11 -3.85 25.45
C HIS A 29 -0.23 -5.07 25.75
N GLU A 30 -0.55 -5.85 26.78
CA GLU A 30 0.20 -7.06 27.15
C GLU A 30 -0.16 -8.28 26.29
N CYS A 31 -1.35 -8.29 25.68
CA CYS A 31 -1.81 -9.41 24.88
C CYS A 31 -1.07 -9.52 23.53
N SER A 32 -0.24 -10.56 23.36
CA SER A 32 0.52 -10.81 22.13
C SER A 32 -0.37 -10.92 20.88
N ASN A 33 -1.51 -11.58 20.98
CA ASN A 33 -2.45 -11.70 19.85
C ASN A 33 -3.05 -10.34 19.46
N CYS A 34 -3.34 -9.47 20.44
CA CYS A 34 -3.81 -8.11 20.15
C CYS A 34 -2.74 -7.28 19.45
N GLN A 35 -1.46 -7.47 19.79
CA GLN A 35 -0.35 -6.78 19.12
C GLN A 35 -0.16 -7.25 17.68
N ILE A 36 -0.14 -8.56 17.43
CA ILE A 36 -0.01 -9.13 16.08
C ILE A 36 -1.15 -8.64 15.17
N VAL A 37 -2.40 -8.69 15.67
CA VAL A 37 -3.56 -8.22 14.90
C VAL A 37 -3.47 -6.72 14.58
N LYS A 38 -2.97 -5.89 15.51
CA LYS A 38 -2.76 -4.46 15.27
C LYS A 38 -1.69 -4.20 14.20
N GLU A 39 -0.59 -4.95 14.21
CA GLU A 39 0.47 -4.82 13.20
C GLU A 39 -0.05 -5.19 11.80
N VAL A 40 -0.75 -6.31 11.67
CA VAL A 40 -1.35 -6.74 10.40
C VAL A 40 -2.38 -5.72 9.90
N LYS A 41 -3.20 -5.13 10.79
CA LYS A 41 -4.14 -4.07 10.41
C LYS A 41 -3.42 -2.82 9.88
N LYS A 42 -2.34 -2.39 10.54
CA LYS A 42 -1.53 -1.25 10.09
C LYS A 42 -0.90 -1.49 8.72
N GLU A 43 -0.39 -2.70 8.50
CA GLU A 43 0.18 -3.09 7.21
C GLU A 43 -0.88 -3.03 6.10
N LEU A 44 -2.06 -3.61 6.34
CA LEU A 44 -3.18 -3.55 5.39
C LEU A 44 -3.70 -2.12 5.13
N GLU A 45 -3.72 -1.26 6.15
CA GLU A 45 -4.10 0.15 5.98
C GLU A 45 -3.08 0.92 5.14
N TYR A 46 -1.79 0.66 5.37
CA TYR A 46 -0.70 1.22 4.58
C TYR A 46 -0.76 0.76 3.12
N GLU A 47 -1.04 -0.53 2.88
CA GLU A 47 -1.25 -1.08 1.54
C GLU A 47 -2.40 -0.37 0.81
N LYS A 48 -3.56 -0.23 1.45
CA LYS A 48 -4.71 0.50 0.89
C LYS A 48 -4.41 1.96 0.60
N MET A 49 -3.58 2.59 1.44
CA MET A 49 -3.15 3.97 1.23
C MET A 49 -2.26 4.09 -0.01
N ILE A 50 -1.28 3.19 -0.18
CA ILE A 50 -0.42 3.14 -1.36
C ILE A 50 -1.26 2.94 -2.61
N GLU A 51 -2.17 1.96 -2.60
CA GLU A 51 -3.08 1.69 -3.71
C GLU A 51 -3.81 2.96 -4.15
N LYS A 52 -4.44 3.65 -3.19
CA LYS A 52 -5.20 4.87 -3.47
C LYS A 52 -4.33 6.00 -4.05
N ILE A 53 -3.11 6.17 -3.56
CA ILE A 53 -2.16 7.17 -4.08
C ILE A 53 -1.76 6.82 -5.51
N MET A 54 -1.41 5.56 -5.76
CA MET A 54 -1.00 5.09 -7.07
C MET A 54 -2.12 5.21 -8.11
N THR A 55 -3.34 4.80 -7.79
CA THR A 55 -4.49 4.94 -8.71
C THR A 55 -4.76 6.41 -9.04
N LYS A 56 -4.70 7.31 -8.05
CA LYS A 56 -4.86 8.75 -8.29
C LYS A 56 -3.78 9.31 -9.20
N PHE A 57 -2.53 8.94 -8.96
CA PHE A 57 -1.40 9.38 -9.79
C PHE A 57 -1.55 8.90 -11.24
N LEU A 58 -1.79 7.60 -11.43
CA LEU A 58 -1.96 7.02 -12.77
C LEU A 58 -3.14 7.65 -13.52
N HIS A 59 -4.26 7.92 -12.84
CA HIS A 59 -5.41 8.55 -13.46
C HIS A 59 -5.18 10.03 -13.77
N ASN A 60 -4.86 10.83 -12.75
CA ASN A 60 -4.86 12.28 -12.87
C ASN A 60 -3.63 12.82 -13.59
N GLU A 61 -2.45 12.26 -13.28
CA GLU A 61 -1.19 12.79 -13.78
C GLU A 61 -0.77 12.15 -15.11
N ILE A 62 -1.14 10.89 -15.34
CA ILE A 62 -0.77 10.18 -16.56
C ILE A 62 -1.93 10.12 -17.56
N TYR A 63 -3.03 9.46 -17.20
CA TYR A 63 -4.11 9.18 -18.14
C TYR A 63 -4.78 10.45 -18.70
N ILE A 64 -5.11 11.42 -17.83
CA ILE A 64 -5.72 12.69 -18.28
C ILE A 64 -4.77 13.49 -19.18
N ASN A 65 -3.48 13.50 -18.89
CA ASN A 65 -2.52 14.39 -19.55
C ASN A 65 -1.94 13.83 -20.85
N TYR A 66 -1.83 12.50 -20.97
CA TYR A 66 -1.11 11.85 -22.07
C TYR A 66 -1.98 10.91 -22.92
N GLU A 67 -3.32 10.95 -22.74
CA GLU A 67 -4.29 10.09 -23.43
C GLU A 67 -4.09 8.57 -23.19
N ILE A 68 -4.66 7.73 -24.06
CA ILE A 68 -4.75 6.27 -23.88
C ILE A 68 -3.36 5.64 -23.78
N LEU A 69 -3.04 5.18 -22.58
CA LEU A 69 -1.91 4.31 -22.29
C LEU A 69 -2.09 2.97 -23.02
N TYR A 70 -1.36 2.75 -24.10
CA TYR A 70 -1.42 1.48 -24.84
C TYR A 70 -0.80 0.32 -24.03
N GLU A 71 0.26 0.59 -23.26
CA GLU A 71 1.01 -0.42 -22.51
C GLU A 71 1.71 0.22 -21.29
N ILE A 72 1.53 -0.38 -20.10
CA ILE A 72 2.38 -0.13 -18.93
C ILE A 72 3.24 -1.37 -18.71
N LEU A 73 4.55 -1.14 -18.58
CA LEU A 73 5.54 -2.18 -18.44
C LEU A 73 6.25 -2.07 -17.09
N THR A 74 5.99 -3.01 -16.20
CA THR A 74 6.65 -3.13 -14.89
C THR A 74 7.57 -4.33 -14.86
N ASP A 75 8.54 -4.32 -13.94
CA ASP A 75 9.37 -5.50 -13.70
C ASP A 75 8.57 -6.63 -13.04
N ASN A 76 9.12 -7.84 -13.06
CA ASN A 76 8.46 -9.04 -12.56
C ASN A 76 8.47 -9.15 -11.02
N SER A 77 8.71 -8.04 -10.30
CA SER A 77 8.69 -8.06 -8.84
C SER A 77 7.26 -8.23 -8.36
N VAL A 78 7.04 -9.22 -7.49
CA VAL A 78 5.77 -9.41 -6.78
C VAL A 78 5.63 -8.26 -5.79
N ASN A 79 5.07 -7.15 -6.24
CA ASN A 79 4.85 -5.96 -5.45
C ASN A 79 3.36 -5.61 -5.44
N LEU A 80 2.88 -5.03 -4.35
CA LEU A 80 1.53 -4.48 -4.19
C LEU A 80 1.14 -3.59 -5.39
N ILE A 81 2.11 -2.85 -5.92
CA ILE A 81 1.97 -1.97 -7.09
C ILE A 81 1.49 -2.75 -8.32
N GLU A 82 1.90 -4.02 -8.49
CA GLU A 82 1.52 -4.84 -9.63
C GLU A 82 0.00 -5.10 -9.66
N GLU A 83 -0.57 -5.44 -8.51
CA GLU A 83 -2.01 -5.72 -8.36
C GLU A 83 -2.84 -4.47 -8.66
N VAL A 84 -2.42 -3.34 -8.11
CA VAL A 84 -3.09 -2.03 -8.28
C VAL A 84 -3.06 -1.58 -9.75
N VAL A 85 -1.89 -1.69 -10.40
CA VAL A 85 -1.74 -1.35 -11.82
C VAL A 85 -2.58 -2.27 -12.69
N ARG A 86 -2.63 -3.58 -12.37
CA ARG A 86 -3.44 -4.54 -13.11
C ARG A 86 -4.94 -4.24 -12.99
N HIS A 87 -5.43 -3.94 -11.79
CA HIS A 87 -6.82 -3.56 -11.56
C HIS A 87 -7.17 -2.22 -12.24
N PHE A 88 -6.25 -1.26 -12.23
CA PHE A 88 -6.44 0.00 -12.95
C PHE A 88 -6.50 -0.19 -14.47
N MET A 89 -5.62 -1.01 -15.05
CA MET A 89 -5.62 -1.31 -16.48
C MET A 89 -6.86 -2.10 -16.92
N SER A 90 -7.36 -3.02 -16.08
CA SER A 90 -8.59 -3.78 -16.40
C SER A 90 -9.83 -2.87 -16.48
N GLN A 91 -9.87 -1.80 -15.68
CA GLN A 91 -10.93 -0.80 -15.75
C GLN A 91 -10.86 0.09 -17.01
N LEU A 92 -9.65 0.30 -17.56
CA LEU A 92 -9.42 1.18 -18.70
C LEU A 92 -9.47 0.47 -20.07
N GLN A 93 -9.72 -0.84 -20.12
CA GLN A 93 -9.61 -1.66 -21.35
C GLN A 93 -8.26 -1.53 -22.07
N THR A 94 -7.20 -1.18 -21.34
CA THR A 94 -5.84 -1.03 -21.87
C THR A 94 -5.04 -2.32 -21.67
N ARG A 95 -4.07 -2.61 -22.57
CA ARG A 95 -3.28 -3.85 -22.49
C ARG A 95 -2.22 -3.71 -21.38
N TYR A 96 -2.35 -4.53 -20.33
CA TYR A 96 -1.29 -4.68 -19.34
C TYR A 96 -0.32 -5.79 -19.79
N CYS A 97 0.93 -5.42 -20.07
CA CYS A 97 1.99 -6.35 -20.42
C CYS A 97 2.99 -6.44 -19.28
N ARG A 98 2.99 -7.59 -18.60
CA ARG A 98 4.05 -7.95 -17.66
C ARG A 98 5.31 -8.26 -18.45
N THR A 99 6.45 -7.61 -18.18
CA THR A 99 7.69 -8.10 -18.77
C THR A 99 7.94 -9.50 -18.26
N ILE A 100 8.22 -10.43 -19.18
CA ILE A 100 8.80 -11.71 -18.82
C ILE A 100 10.10 -11.40 -18.07
N SER A 101 10.24 -11.98 -16.87
CA SER A 101 11.47 -11.96 -16.09
C SER A 101 12.65 -12.09 -17.06
N TYR A 102 13.59 -11.14 -17.02
CA TYR A 102 14.81 -11.10 -17.83
C TYR A 102 14.82 -10.34 -19.18
N HIS A 103 13.82 -9.53 -19.56
CA HIS A 103 14.06 -8.53 -20.64
C HIS A 103 14.89 -7.33 -20.12
N LEU A 104 16.17 -7.60 -19.83
CA LEU A 104 17.17 -6.72 -19.20
C LEU A 104 17.30 -5.34 -19.84
N GLN A 105 16.99 -5.20 -21.13
CA GLN A 105 17.15 -3.93 -21.85
C GLN A 105 16.19 -2.83 -21.41
N ILE A 106 14.95 -3.16 -21.02
CA ILE A 106 13.96 -2.14 -20.65
C ILE A 106 14.18 -1.71 -19.20
N ASN A 107 14.42 -2.67 -18.30
CA ASN A 107 14.88 -2.37 -16.95
C ASN A 107 16.22 -1.63 -16.95
N ARG A 108 17.11 -1.85 -17.94
CA ARG A 108 18.32 -1.02 -18.12
C ARG A 108 17.99 0.43 -18.41
N LYS A 109 17.00 0.73 -19.27
CA LYS A 109 16.59 2.12 -19.55
C LYS A 109 16.10 2.82 -18.28
N MET A 110 15.25 2.16 -17.51
CA MET A 110 14.77 2.70 -16.23
C MET A 110 15.90 2.86 -15.21
N LYS A 111 16.79 1.88 -15.08
CA LYS A 111 17.98 1.98 -14.21
C LYS A 111 18.89 3.14 -14.60
N HIS A 112 19.13 3.32 -15.89
CA HIS A 112 19.95 4.41 -16.39
C HIS A 112 19.32 5.78 -16.13
N LEU A 113 18.00 5.91 -16.32
CA LEU A 113 17.28 7.14 -15.96
C LEU A 113 17.39 7.44 -14.46
N ASN A 114 17.23 6.42 -13.61
CA ASN A 114 17.35 6.57 -12.15
C ASN A 114 18.77 7.01 -11.74
N GLU A 115 19.79 6.52 -12.43
CA GLU A 115 21.18 6.94 -12.22
C GLU A 115 21.39 8.40 -12.62
N ILE A 116 20.86 8.82 -13.78
CA ILE A 116 20.90 10.23 -14.22
C ILE A 116 20.21 11.14 -13.20
N LEU A 117 19.00 10.78 -12.76
CA LEU A 117 18.23 11.55 -11.80
C LEU A 117 18.96 11.64 -10.45
N SER A 118 19.50 10.54 -9.95
CA SER A 118 20.32 10.53 -8.72
C SER A 118 21.52 11.45 -8.85
N ASN A 119 22.21 11.40 -9.99
CA ASN A 119 23.36 12.27 -10.26
C ASN A 119 22.97 13.75 -10.39
N MET A 120 21.77 14.06 -10.89
CA MET A 120 21.25 15.43 -10.89
C MET A 120 20.92 15.87 -9.47
N LEU A 121 20.17 15.08 -8.70
CA LEU A 121 19.80 15.41 -7.32
C LEU A 121 21.03 15.64 -6.45
N MET A 122 22.05 14.80 -6.56
CA MET A 122 23.33 14.95 -5.84
C MET A 122 24.13 16.19 -6.24
N LYS A 123 23.84 16.80 -7.39
CA LYS A 123 24.47 18.06 -7.82
C LYS A 123 23.70 19.30 -7.38
N TYR A 124 22.40 19.17 -7.11
CA TYR A 124 21.50 20.28 -6.77
C TYR A 124 21.10 20.32 -5.28
N LEU A 125 21.41 19.27 -4.53
CA LEU A 125 21.36 19.20 -3.06
C LEU A 125 22.78 19.38 -2.49
#